data_AF-A0A1J5K6X8-F1
#
_entry.id   AF-A0A1J5K6X8-F1
#
_cell.length_a   1.000
_cell.length_b   1.000
_cell.length_c   1.000
_cell.angle_alpha   90.00
_cell.angle_beta   90.00
_cell.angle_gamma   90.00
#
_symmetry.space_group_name_H-M   'P 1'
#
loop_
_entity.id
_entity.type
_entity.pdbx_description
1 polymer ?
#
loop_
_entity_poly.entity_id
_entity_poly.type
_entity_poly.pdbx_seq_one_letter_code
_entity_poly.pdbx_strand_id
1 'polypeptide(L)'
;MGLISMLYKFLLTLLIFSITISCSLTKKDLLTHEVLLPENWQAQIALPLEDRVIKESKLNIQDFIKQWKQVNTIDYKGIESESELQIKLIKKYIRVLPKSVYDFLNNKVAGIILVEDLNIPLVIQSVSSESGHFLIFLDSKINSLGLNDWYTWREFSAFGQEDSNFVIEAFLSHKNSQKDTFNYVISQAVALILSADTKLFPKDLSKQPLKNLNFIKRSWINNKGIIQSHHDNLLDEMRYLSFYGGSTRTFTRDKIYSFYQRLEKTNFVNLYSTTGALRDFVESIAVYMHVYIFGKPFQIDFYESETLLESYSHCLNLPRCLGKKKDLTKILNQHIN
;
A
#
# COMPACT_ATOMS: atom_id res chain seq x y z
N MET A 1 25.46 -6.62 46.18
CA MET A 1 24.90 -7.03 44.87
C MET A 1 23.36 -6.99 44.78
N GLY A 2 22.61 -6.55 45.79
CA GLY A 2 21.13 -6.51 45.74
C GLY A 2 20.50 -5.22 45.19
N LEU A 3 21.07 -4.05 45.49
CA LEU A 3 20.46 -2.75 45.15
C LEU A 3 20.52 -2.41 43.65
N ILE A 4 21.62 -2.75 42.97
CA ILE A 4 21.84 -2.42 41.55
C ILE A 4 20.88 -3.23 40.64
N SER A 5 20.59 -4.48 41.01
CA SER A 5 19.62 -5.35 40.30
C SER A 5 18.18 -4.86 40.43
N MET A 6 17.82 -4.28 41.58
CA MET A 6 16.48 -3.74 41.83
C MET A 6 16.25 -2.42 41.07
N LEU A 7 17.27 -1.54 41.01
CA LEU A 7 17.23 -0.30 40.22
C LEU A 7 17.13 -0.59 38.71
N TYR A 8 17.87 -1.59 38.21
CA TYR A 8 17.83 -1.98 36.80
C TYR A 8 16.47 -2.54 36.39
N LYS A 9 15.85 -3.38 37.25
CA LYS A 9 14.49 -3.87 37.03
C LYS A 9 13.50 -2.71 37.06
N PHE A 10 13.57 -1.80 38.03
CA PHE A 10 12.65 -0.67 38.13
C PHE A 10 12.74 0.31 36.95
N LEU A 11 13.96 0.63 36.47
CA LEU A 11 14.17 1.44 35.27
C LEU A 11 13.64 0.76 34.01
N LEU A 12 13.86 -0.55 33.86
CA LEU A 12 13.37 -1.32 32.72
C LEU A 12 11.83 -1.38 32.71
N THR A 13 11.18 -1.57 33.86
CA THR A 13 9.71 -1.53 33.94
C THR A 13 9.17 -0.14 33.63
N LEU A 14 9.80 0.94 34.13
CA LEU A 14 9.37 2.32 33.84
C LEU A 14 9.52 2.68 32.36
N LEU A 15 10.60 2.24 31.71
CA LEU A 15 10.83 2.46 30.27
C LEU A 15 9.81 1.70 29.42
N ILE A 16 9.52 0.43 29.75
CA ILE A 16 8.53 -0.38 29.04
C ILE A 16 7.10 0.16 29.25
N PHE A 17 6.77 0.62 30.47
CA PHE A 17 5.46 1.20 30.78
C PHE A 17 5.25 2.54 30.08
N SER A 18 6.28 3.39 30.01
CA SER A 18 6.20 4.69 29.31
C SER A 18 6.15 4.56 27.79
N ILE A 19 6.87 3.58 27.19
CA ILE A 19 6.80 3.29 25.75
C ILE A 19 5.40 2.74 25.37
N THR A 20 4.84 1.83 26.17
CA THR A 20 3.51 1.25 25.89
C THR A 20 2.36 2.22 26.10
N ILE A 21 2.42 3.06 27.14
CA ILE A 21 1.43 4.13 27.37
C ILE A 21 1.48 5.16 26.25
N SER A 22 2.69 5.63 25.88
CA SER A 22 2.89 6.60 24.80
C SER A 22 2.35 6.11 23.46
N CYS A 23 2.60 4.84 23.09
CA CYS A 23 2.11 4.26 21.84
C CYS A 23 0.58 4.05 21.84
N SER A 24 -0.02 3.77 23.01
CA SER A 24 -1.48 3.64 23.14
C SER A 24 -2.21 4.99 23.12
N LEU A 25 -1.62 6.02 23.73
CA LEU A 25 -2.15 7.39 23.76
C LEU A 25 -2.09 8.00 22.35
N THR A 26 -0.92 7.95 21.70
CA THR A 26 -0.74 8.46 20.32
C THR A 26 -1.69 7.82 19.31
N LYS A 27 -1.97 6.51 19.43
CA LYS A 27 -2.95 5.85 18.57
C LYS A 27 -4.39 6.28 18.85
N LYS A 28 -4.73 6.56 20.11
CA LYS A 28 -6.05 7.08 20.49
C LYS A 28 -6.22 8.52 20.00
N ASP A 29 -5.20 9.35 20.17
CA ASP A 29 -5.18 10.75 19.75
C ASP A 29 -5.36 10.87 18.23
N LEU A 30 -4.69 9.99 17.46
CA LEU A 30 -4.83 9.91 16.01
C LEU A 30 -6.27 9.59 15.56
N LEU A 31 -6.96 8.68 16.27
CA LEU A 31 -8.34 8.29 15.94
C LEU A 31 -9.37 9.38 16.26
N THR A 32 -9.03 10.30 17.18
CA THR A 32 -9.88 11.44 17.56
C THR A 32 -9.46 12.75 16.90
N HIS A 33 -8.47 12.72 16.00
CA HIS A 33 -7.96 13.92 15.35
C HIS A 33 -9.05 14.60 14.51
N GLU A 34 -9.08 15.94 14.52
CA GLU A 34 -10.08 16.74 13.80
C GLU A 34 -10.19 16.41 12.30
N VAL A 35 -9.11 15.95 11.68
CA VAL A 35 -9.06 15.55 10.27
C VAL A 35 -9.98 14.37 10.00
N LEU A 36 -10.24 13.51 10.99
CA LEU A 36 -11.11 12.34 10.84
C LEU A 36 -12.57 12.60 11.25
N LEU A 37 -12.92 13.82 11.66
CA LEU A 37 -14.27 14.18 12.09
C LEU A 37 -15.22 14.40 10.89
N PRO A 38 -16.41 13.76 10.84
CA PRO A 38 -17.35 13.86 9.71
C PRO A 38 -17.78 15.26 9.32
N GLU A 39 -18.06 16.11 10.31
CA GLU A 39 -18.50 17.50 10.14
C GLU A 39 -17.56 18.33 9.27
N ASN A 40 -16.25 18.04 9.32
CA ASN A 40 -15.24 18.77 8.55
C ASN A 40 -15.25 18.46 7.04
N TRP A 41 -15.98 17.42 6.63
CA TRP A 41 -16.00 16.91 5.26
C TRP A 41 -17.37 16.93 4.59
N GLN A 42 -18.46 17.23 5.30
CA GLN A 42 -19.81 17.22 4.74
C GLN A 42 -19.95 18.08 3.48
N ALA A 43 -19.44 19.32 3.51
CA ALA A 43 -19.46 20.20 2.35
C ALA A 43 -18.64 19.65 1.17
N GLN A 44 -17.53 18.94 1.45
CA GLN A 44 -16.69 18.36 0.41
C GLN A 44 -17.36 17.15 -0.25
N ILE A 45 -18.02 16.30 0.55
CA ILE A 45 -18.74 15.11 0.08
C ILE A 45 -19.85 15.48 -0.91
N ALA A 46 -20.46 16.67 -0.77
CA ALA A 46 -21.49 17.15 -1.68
C ALA A 46 -20.97 17.56 -3.08
N LEU A 47 -19.65 17.80 -3.23
CA LEU A 47 -19.05 18.20 -4.51
C LEU A 47 -18.80 16.98 -5.42
N PRO A 48 -18.65 17.15 -6.74
CA PRO A 48 -18.13 16.11 -7.63
C PRO A 48 -16.72 15.66 -7.19
N LEU A 49 -16.37 14.39 -7.42
CA LEU A 49 -15.10 13.80 -6.95
C LEU A 49 -13.86 14.62 -7.33
N GLU A 50 -13.78 15.14 -8.55
CA GLU A 50 -12.63 15.95 -8.95
C GLU A 50 -12.50 17.25 -8.15
N ASP A 51 -13.60 17.78 -7.64
CA ASP A 51 -13.62 18.99 -6.83
C ASP A 51 -13.37 18.69 -5.34
N ARG A 52 -13.16 17.41 -4.99
CA ARG A 52 -12.71 16.95 -3.66
C ARG A 52 -11.20 16.87 -3.50
N VAL A 53 -10.45 17.30 -4.52
CA VAL A 53 -8.98 17.35 -4.48
C VAL A 53 -8.51 18.66 -3.83
N ILE A 54 -7.79 18.56 -2.72
CA ILE A 54 -7.27 19.71 -1.97
C ILE A 54 -5.77 19.55 -1.69
N LYS A 55 -5.06 20.67 -1.50
CA LYS A 55 -3.74 20.68 -0.86
C LYS A 55 -3.94 20.77 0.65
N GLU A 56 -2.92 20.39 1.41
CA GLU A 56 -2.87 20.35 2.89
C GLU A 56 -3.20 21.66 3.65
N SER A 57 -3.68 22.71 2.98
CA SER A 57 -4.01 24.01 3.56
C SER A 57 -5.32 24.03 4.38
N LYS A 58 -5.99 22.89 4.56
CA LYS A 58 -7.25 22.78 5.31
C LYS A 58 -7.00 21.96 6.57
N LEU A 59 -7.43 22.43 7.75
CA LEU A 59 -7.20 21.76 9.05
C LEU A 59 -5.71 21.57 9.38
N ASN A 60 -5.40 20.97 10.52
CA ASN A 60 -4.03 20.61 10.89
C ASN A 60 -3.59 19.26 10.26
N ILE A 61 -3.64 19.16 8.93
CA ILE A 61 -3.29 17.93 8.18
C ILE A 61 -1.84 17.51 8.40
N GLN A 62 -0.91 18.47 8.49
CA GLN A 62 0.51 18.17 8.70
C GLN A 62 0.76 17.52 10.07
N ASP A 63 0.09 17.98 11.11
CA ASP A 63 0.14 17.32 12.42
C ASP A 63 -0.44 15.90 12.37
N PHE A 64 -1.58 15.72 11.68
CA PHE A 64 -2.16 14.40 11.47
C PHE A 64 -1.16 13.44 10.79
N ILE A 65 -0.52 13.87 9.69
CA ILE A 65 0.47 13.06 8.97
C ILE A 65 1.67 12.72 9.86
N LYS A 66 2.18 13.70 10.63
CA LYS A 66 3.27 13.48 11.57
C LYS A 66 2.92 12.42 12.62
N GLN A 67 1.77 12.54 13.27
CA GLN A 67 1.28 11.55 14.24
C GLN A 67 1.08 10.17 13.57
N TRP A 68 0.49 10.15 12.37
CA TRP A 68 0.27 8.92 11.61
C TRP A 68 1.58 8.20 11.31
N LYS A 69 2.61 8.91 10.83
CA LYS A 69 3.93 8.35 10.53
C LYS A 69 4.60 7.77 11.78
N GLN A 70 4.48 8.44 12.93
CA GLN A 70 5.00 7.94 14.20
C GLN A 70 4.34 6.62 14.62
N VAL A 71 3.01 6.55 14.57
CA VAL A 71 2.24 5.34 14.91
C VAL A 71 2.56 4.18 13.97
N ASN A 72 2.83 4.46 12.69
CA ASN A 72 3.10 3.46 11.67
C ASN A 72 4.61 3.23 11.42
N THR A 73 5.49 3.82 12.24
CA THR A 73 6.95 3.65 12.17
C THR A 73 7.55 3.91 10.77
N ILE A 74 7.04 4.93 10.07
CA ILE A 74 7.54 5.31 8.74
C ILE A 74 8.83 6.12 8.91
N ASP A 75 9.94 5.56 8.42
CA ASP A 75 11.29 6.13 8.50
C ASP A 75 11.99 6.19 7.12
N TYR A 76 11.23 6.06 6.04
CA TYR A 76 11.75 6.27 4.69
C TYR A 76 11.92 7.77 4.42
N LYS A 77 13.04 8.16 3.81
CA LYS A 77 13.36 9.56 3.49
C LYS A 77 12.60 10.14 2.28
N GLY A 78 11.79 9.32 1.60
CA GLY A 78 11.03 9.75 0.43
C GLY A 78 11.91 9.86 -0.81
N ILE A 79 11.51 10.74 -1.74
CA ILE A 79 12.31 11.12 -2.91
C ILE A 79 12.60 12.61 -2.88
N GLU A 80 13.76 12.98 -3.41
CA GLU A 80 14.05 14.35 -3.79
C GLU A 80 13.58 14.55 -5.24
N SER A 81 12.58 15.41 -5.43
CA SER A 81 12.00 15.70 -6.74
C SER A 81 11.56 17.16 -6.78
N GLU A 82 11.89 17.84 -7.88
CA GLU A 82 11.38 19.18 -8.19
C GLU A 82 9.95 19.13 -8.76
N SER A 83 9.52 17.96 -9.23
CA SER A 83 8.15 17.71 -9.71
C SER A 83 7.23 17.35 -8.54
N GLU A 84 6.02 17.91 -8.56
CA GLU A 84 4.93 17.57 -7.66
C GLU A 84 3.60 17.38 -8.43
N LEU A 85 2.69 16.58 -7.87
CA LEU A 85 1.35 16.46 -8.39
C LEU A 85 0.58 17.78 -8.26
N GLN A 86 0.05 18.24 -9.40
CA GLN A 86 -0.78 19.44 -9.44
C GLN A 86 -2.26 19.09 -9.37
N ILE A 87 -3.03 19.80 -8.52
CA ILE A 87 -4.48 19.63 -8.39
C ILE A 87 -5.16 19.67 -9.77
N LYS A 88 -4.82 20.64 -10.62
CA LYS A 88 -5.40 20.78 -11.96
C LYS A 88 -5.23 19.53 -12.83
N LEU A 89 -4.10 18.83 -12.71
CA LEU A 89 -3.85 17.58 -13.43
C LEU A 89 -4.66 16.43 -12.85
N ILE A 90 -4.69 16.29 -11.52
CA ILE A 90 -5.48 15.26 -10.86
C ILE A 90 -6.97 15.39 -11.21
N LYS A 91 -7.51 16.61 -11.20
CA LYS A 91 -8.90 16.86 -11.63
C LYS A 91 -9.17 16.32 -13.04
N LYS A 92 -8.22 16.52 -13.97
CA LYS A 92 -8.32 15.98 -15.33
C LYS A 92 -8.23 14.46 -15.33
N TYR A 93 -7.37 13.86 -14.51
CA TYR A 93 -7.22 12.41 -14.42
C TYR A 93 -8.48 11.74 -13.86
N ILE A 94 -9.09 12.32 -12.83
CA ILE A 94 -10.34 11.84 -12.23
C ILE A 94 -11.48 11.83 -13.25
N ARG A 95 -11.66 12.93 -14.01
CA ARG A 95 -12.72 13.06 -15.01
C ARG A 95 -12.68 12.04 -16.14
N VAL A 96 -11.53 11.38 -16.35
CA VAL A 96 -11.34 10.37 -17.38
C VAL A 96 -11.15 8.97 -16.80
N LEU A 97 -11.44 8.77 -15.52
CA LEU A 97 -11.55 7.43 -14.95
C LEU A 97 -12.70 6.66 -15.62
N PRO A 98 -12.59 5.33 -15.73
CA PRO A 98 -13.73 4.49 -16.08
C PRO A 98 -14.91 4.78 -15.15
N LYS A 99 -16.12 4.87 -15.72
CA LYS A 99 -17.33 5.30 -14.99
C LYS A 99 -17.54 4.54 -13.68
N SER A 100 -17.38 3.22 -13.69
CA SER A 100 -17.55 2.36 -12.51
C SER A 100 -16.56 2.71 -11.38
N VAL A 101 -15.31 2.99 -11.73
CA VAL A 101 -14.28 3.45 -10.78
C VAL A 101 -14.58 4.85 -10.26
N TYR A 102 -14.98 5.77 -11.14
CA TYR A 102 -15.38 7.13 -10.77
C TYR A 102 -16.56 7.10 -9.79
N ASP A 103 -17.64 6.37 -10.11
CA ASP A 103 -18.84 6.30 -9.28
C ASP A 103 -18.54 5.69 -7.91
N PHE A 104 -17.74 4.61 -7.86
CA PHE A 104 -17.30 4.02 -6.61
C PHE A 104 -16.57 5.04 -5.72
N LEU A 105 -15.59 5.75 -6.27
CA LEU A 105 -14.82 6.74 -5.52
C LEU A 105 -15.68 7.96 -5.15
N ASN A 106 -16.54 8.44 -6.05
CA ASN A 106 -17.46 9.54 -5.79
C ASN A 106 -18.44 9.23 -4.64
N ASN A 107 -18.80 7.95 -4.47
CA ASN A 107 -19.66 7.50 -3.38
C ASN A 107 -18.91 7.25 -2.06
N LYS A 108 -17.59 7.04 -2.10
CA LYS A 108 -16.80 6.60 -0.94
C LYS A 108 -15.77 7.60 -0.46
N VAL A 109 -15.36 8.57 -1.26
CA VAL A 109 -14.21 9.43 -0.95
C VAL A 109 -14.68 10.81 -0.55
N ALA A 110 -14.44 11.21 0.69
CA ALA A 110 -14.71 12.55 1.18
C ALA A 110 -13.69 13.58 0.68
N GLY A 111 -12.43 13.19 0.50
CA GLY A 111 -11.36 14.09 0.05
C GLY A 111 -10.16 13.34 -0.49
N ILE A 112 -9.52 13.93 -1.51
CA ILE A 112 -8.20 13.52 -2.01
C ILE A 112 -7.23 14.65 -1.65
N ILE A 113 -6.30 14.37 -0.76
CA ILE A 113 -5.47 15.36 -0.09
C ILE A 113 -4.04 15.16 -0.58
N LEU A 114 -3.49 16.19 -1.21
CA LEU A 114 -2.09 16.22 -1.59
C LEU A 114 -1.27 16.73 -0.41
N VAL A 115 -0.34 15.89 0.03
CA VAL A 115 0.55 16.18 1.14
C VAL A 115 1.99 16.08 0.68
N GLU A 116 2.84 16.86 1.32
CA GLU A 116 4.29 16.70 1.21
C GLU A 116 4.79 15.80 2.35
N ASP A 117 5.93 15.13 2.12
CA ASP A 117 6.67 14.36 3.11
C ASP A 117 5.89 13.20 3.77
N LEU A 118 4.90 12.63 3.08
CA LEU A 118 4.27 11.38 3.51
C LEU A 118 5.26 10.20 3.39
N ASN A 119 6.17 10.27 2.41
CA ASN A 119 7.26 9.32 2.14
C ASN A 119 6.81 7.90 1.77
N ILE A 120 5.51 7.74 1.51
CA ILE A 120 4.89 6.55 0.92
C ILE A 120 3.83 7.02 -0.09
N PRO A 121 3.43 6.19 -1.07
CA PRO A 121 2.54 6.64 -2.13
C PRO A 121 1.20 7.17 -1.63
N LEU A 122 0.57 6.47 -0.69
CA LEU A 122 -0.77 6.85 -0.24
C LEU A 122 -1.09 6.33 1.16
N VAL A 123 -2.05 7.00 1.80
CA VAL A 123 -2.72 6.54 3.02
C VAL A 123 -4.23 6.71 2.85
N ILE A 124 -4.98 5.72 3.33
CA ILE A 124 -6.45 5.78 3.42
C ILE A 124 -6.87 5.86 4.88
N GLN A 125 -7.79 6.77 5.20
CA GLN A 125 -8.39 6.89 6.53
C GLN A 125 -9.91 7.02 6.44
N SER A 126 -10.62 6.37 7.34
CA SER A 126 -12.08 6.53 7.45
C SER A 126 -12.40 7.86 8.11
N VAL A 127 -13.35 8.61 7.56
CA VAL A 127 -13.91 9.82 8.19
C VAL A 127 -14.89 9.35 9.27
N SER A 128 -14.40 9.01 10.46
CA SER A 128 -15.10 8.20 11.46
C SER A 128 -15.39 6.76 11.03
N SER A 129 -15.61 5.87 12.00
CA SER A 129 -15.90 4.46 11.74
C SER A 129 -17.28 4.20 11.13
N GLU A 130 -18.18 5.19 11.13
CA GLU A 130 -19.60 5.01 10.79
C GLU A 130 -20.02 5.73 9.51
N SER A 131 -19.24 6.69 9.01
CA SER A 131 -19.65 7.50 7.85
C SER A 131 -19.67 6.73 6.52
N GLY A 132 -18.92 5.62 6.42
CA GLY A 132 -18.68 4.92 5.17
C GLY A 132 -17.87 5.71 4.12
N HIS A 133 -17.30 6.86 4.50
CA HIS A 133 -16.48 7.73 3.66
C HIS A 133 -15.01 7.73 4.08
N PHE A 134 -14.13 7.98 3.12
CA PHE A 134 -12.68 7.86 3.28
C PHE A 134 -11.94 9.11 2.78
N LEU A 135 -10.80 9.41 3.41
CA LEU A 135 -9.81 10.35 2.93
C LEU A 135 -8.68 9.58 2.25
N ILE A 136 -8.26 10.07 1.09
CA ILE A 136 -7.09 9.60 0.37
C ILE A 136 -6.00 10.64 0.53
N PHE A 137 -4.93 10.33 1.24
CA PHE A 137 -3.72 11.15 1.28
C PHE A 137 -2.74 10.65 0.23
N LEU A 138 -2.24 11.53 -0.63
CA LEU A 138 -1.28 11.22 -1.67
C LEU A 138 -0.02 12.05 -1.47
N ASP A 139 1.14 11.40 -1.45
CA ASP A 139 2.42 12.10 -1.50
C ASP A 139 2.58 12.78 -2.86
N SER A 140 2.70 14.10 -2.87
CA SER A 140 2.71 14.88 -4.11
C SER A 140 3.97 14.63 -4.94
N LYS A 141 5.13 14.39 -4.31
CA LYS A 141 6.42 14.20 -4.98
C LYS A 141 6.51 12.80 -5.54
N ILE A 142 6.32 11.77 -4.71
CA ILE A 142 6.38 10.35 -5.11
C ILE A 142 5.44 10.06 -6.27
N ASN A 143 4.19 10.50 -6.16
CA ASN A 143 3.20 10.19 -7.19
C ASN A 143 3.29 11.09 -8.43
N SER A 144 4.25 12.02 -8.47
CA SER A 144 4.58 12.80 -9.68
C SER A 144 5.55 12.06 -10.62
N LEU A 145 6.09 10.93 -10.20
CA LEU A 145 6.89 10.05 -11.05
C LEU A 145 6.01 9.43 -12.16
N GLY A 146 6.64 9.04 -13.27
CA GLY A 146 6.04 8.14 -14.25
C GLY A 146 5.84 6.74 -13.65
N LEU A 147 4.89 5.96 -14.17
CA LEU A 147 4.52 4.68 -13.53
C LEU A 147 5.67 3.65 -13.49
N ASN A 148 6.51 3.60 -14.51
CA ASN A 148 7.66 2.70 -14.55
C ASN A 148 8.67 3.13 -13.47
N ASP A 149 8.98 4.43 -13.42
CA ASP A 149 9.92 4.99 -12.43
C ASP A 149 9.39 4.83 -11.00
N TRP A 150 8.09 5.08 -10.80
CA TRP A 150 7.40 4.89 -9.53
C TRP A 150 7.49 3.43 -9.07
N TYR A 151 7.27 2.48 -9.97
CA TYR A 151 7.30 1.06 -9.62
C TYR A 151 8.72 0.60 -9.30
N THR A 152 9.73 1.03 -10.08
CA THR A 152 11.15 0.79 -9.79
C THR A 152 11.56 1.39 -8.45
N TRP A 153 11.20 2.64 -8.18
CA TRP A 153 11.44 3.30 -6.90
C TRP A 153 10.82 2.52 -5.73
N ARG A 154 9.58 2.04 -5.92
CA ARG A 154 8.86 1.26 -4.92
C ARG A 154 9.60 -0.04 -4.59
N GLU A 155 10.05 -0.79 -5.61
CA GLU A 155 10.83 -2.01 -5.40
C GLU A 155 12.09 -1.68 -4.61
N PHE A 156 12.84 -0.65 -5.01
CA PHE A 156 14.05 -0.23 -4.30
C PHE A 156 13.82 0.28 -2.88
N SER A 157 12.60 0.67 -2.51
CA SER A 157 12.29 1.06 -1.13
C SER A 157 12.47 -0.09 -0.12
N ALA A 158 12.48 -1.35 -0.59
CA ALA A 158 12.65 -2.54 0.24
C ALA A 158 14.08 -3.08 0.30
N PHE A 159 15.01 -2.52 -0.47
CA PHE A 159 16.40 -3.00 -0.59
C PHE A 159 17.41 -1.90 -0.23
N GLY A 160 18.59 -2.31 0.23
CA GLY A 160 19.73 -1.43 0.45
C GLY A 160 20.26 -0.83 -0.86
N GLN A 161 21.13 0.17 -0.75
CA GLN A 161 21.91 0.65 -1.90
C GLN A 161 23.22 -0.13 -1.97
N GLU A 162 23.58 -0.58 -3.17
CA GLU A 162 24.93 -1.08 -3.50
C GLU A 162 25.27 -0.72 -4.94
N ASP A 163 26.57 -0.58 -5.21
CA ASP A 163 27.16 -0.54 -6.55
C ASP A 163 27.11 -1.95 -7.15
N SER A 164 25.95 -2.33 -7.68
CA SER A 164 25.78 -3.57 -8.44
C SER A 164 25.54 -3.25 -9.91
N ASN A 165 26.08 -4.07 -10.81
CA ASN A 165 25.71 -4.05 -12.24
C ASN A 165 24.31 -4.62 -12.50
N PHE A 166 23.55 -4.92 -11.44
CA PHE A 166 22.20 -5.43 -11.50
C PHE A 166 21.20 -4.28 -11.66
N VAL A 167 20.31 -4.39 -12.65
CA VAL A 167 19.31 -3.38 -12.97
C VAL A 167 17.95 -4.05 -13.10
N ILE A 168 16.91 -3.37 -12.60
CA ILE A 168 15.52 -3.72 -12.90
C ILE A 168 14.91 -2.64 -13.79
N GLU A 169 14.16 -3.05 -14.79
CA GLU A 169 13.36 -2.17 -15.62
C GLU A 169 11.90 -2.55 -15.53
N ALA A 170 11.10 -1.70 -14.91
CA ALA A 170 9.66 -1.90 -14.83
C ALA A 170 8.98 -1.40 -16.11
N PHE A 171 8.17 -2.25 -16.75
CA PHE A 171 7.36 -1.89 -17.91
C PHE A 171 5.87 -2.03 -17.58
N LEU A 172 5.32 -1.00 -16.96
CA LEU A 172 3.91 -0.91 -16.56
C LEU A 172 3.13 0.12 -17.38
N SER A 173 3.81 1.02 -18.08
CA SER A 173 3.21 1.97 -19.01
C SER A 173 4.11 2.25 -20.21
N HIS A 174 3.53 2.23 -21.40
CA HIS A 174 4.17 2.70 -22.64
C HIS A 174 4.56 4.18 -22.60
N LYS A 175 3.84 4.99 -21.81
CA LYS A 175 4.04 6.45 -21.75
C LYS A 175 4.82 6.90 -20.52
N ASN A 176 5.00 6.00 -19.55
CA ASN A 176 5.61 6.30 -18.26
C ASN A 176 5.10 7.63 -17.66
N SER A 177 3.78 7.82 -17.60
CA SER A 177 3.18 9.12 -17.29
C SER A 177 2.64 9.22 -15.87
N GLN A 178 2.59 10.44 -15.33
CA GLN A 178 1.94 10.74 -14.04
C GLN A 178 0.48 10.27 -13.97
N LYS A 179 -0.24 10.32 -15.10
CA LYS A 179 -1.61 9.81 -15.17
C LYS A 179 -1.67 8.31 -14.90
N ASP A 180 -0.72 7.55 -15.43
CA ASP A 180 -0.68 6.11 -15.24
C ASP A 180 -0.30 5.76 -13.79
N THR A 181 0.62 6.53 -13.19
CA THR A 181 0.93 6.46 -11.74
C THR A 181 -0.31 6.71 -10.90
N PHE A 182 -1.02 7.80 -11.18
CA PHE A 182 -2.28 8.13 -10.51
C PHE A 182 -3.30 6.99 -10.63
N ASN A 183 -3.49 6.40 -11.81
CA ASN A 183 -4.41 5.28 -11.99
C ASN A 183 -4.02 4.05 -11.16
N TYR A 184 -2.73 3.71 -11.10
CA TYR A 184 -2.25 2.58 -10.29
C TYR A 184 -2.45 2.83 -8.79
N VAL A 185 -2.06 4.02 -8.31
CA VAL A 185 -2.20 4.46 -6.91
C VAL A 185 -3.67 4.54 -6.50
N ILE A 186 -4.55 5.04 -7.36
CA ILE A 186 -6.00 5.01 -7.11
C ILE A 186 -6.55 3.59 -7.07
N SER A 187 -5.98 2.65 -7.83
CA SER A 187 -6.40 1.24 -7.74
C SER A 187 -6.05 0.64 -6.38
N GLN A 188 -4.90 1.00 -5.80
CA GLN A 188 -4.55 0.64 -4.42
C GLN A 188 -5.50 1.30 -3.41
N ALA A 189 -5.87 2.57 -3.62
CA ALA A 189 -6.86 3.26 -2.78
C ALA A 189 -8.23 2.56 -2.80
N VAL A 190 -8.72 2.18 -3.99
CA VAL A 190 -9.94 1.40 -4.15
C VAL A 190 -9.87 0.10 -3.34
N ALA A 191 -8.76 -0.63 -3.46
CA ALA A 191 -8.59 -1.89 -2.74
C ALA A 191 -8.57 -1.72 -1.21
N LEU A 192 -7.94 -0.66 -0.71
CA LEU A 192 -7.94 -0.33 0.71
C LEU A 192 -9.34 0.06 1.20
N ILE A 193 -10.11 0.81 0.42
CA ILE A 193 -11.52 1.12 0.74
C ILE A 193 -12.34 -0.17 0.80
N LEU A 194 -12.17 -1.08 -0.16
CA LEU A 194 -12.84 -2.39 -0.15
C LEU A 194 -12.44 -3.24 1.06
N SER A 195 -11.19 -3.16 1.51
CA SER A 195 -10.71 -3.89 2.68
C SER A 195 -11.36 -3.45 4.00
N ALA A 196 -12.04 -2.30 4.02
CA ALA A 196 -12.83 -1.87 5.17
C ALA A 196 -14.13 -2.69 5.34
N ASP A 197 -14.62 -3.34 4.29
CA ASP A 197 -15.74 -4.28 4.38
C ASP A 197 -15.26 -5.59 5.02
N THR A 198 -15.72 -5.87 6.24
CA THR A 198 -15.33 -7.05 7.01
C THR A 198 -15.76 -8.37 6.39
N LYS A 199 -16.68 -8.36 5.41
CA LYS A 199 -17.02 -9.54 4.60
C LYS A 199 -15.95 -9.85 3.56
N LEU A 200 -15.25 -8.83 3.07
CA LEU A 200 -14.13 -8.97 2.14
C LEU A 200 -12.81 -9.21 2.88
N PHE A 201 -12.56 -8.40 3.91
CA PHE A 201 -11.34 -8.45 4.70
C PHE A 201 -11.63 -8.20 6.19
N PRO A 202 -11.64 -9.25 7.04
CA PRO A 202 -11.87 -9.07 8.47
C PRO A 202 -10.80 -8.23 9.16
N LYS A 203 -11.21 -7.44 10.17
CA LYS A 203 -10.31 -6.60 10.98
C LYS A 203 -9.21 -7.39 11.68
N ASP A 204 -9.48 -8.64 12.05
CA ASP A 204 -8.56 -9.52 12.75
C ASP A 204 -8.62 -10.93 12.17
N LEU A 205 -7.75 -11.20 11.20
CA LEU A 205 -7.63 -12.51 10.55
C LEU A 205 -7.23 -13.61 11.55
N SER A 206 -6.50 -13.28 12.62
CA SER A 206 -6.01 -14.26 13.60
C SER A 206 -7.14 -14.97 14.35
N LYS A 207 -8.29 -14.31 14.49
CA LYS A 207 -9.45 -14.82 15.22
C LYS A 207 -10.49 -15.48 14.33
N GLN A 208 -10.24 -15.60 13.03
CA GLN A 208 -11.24 -16.08 12.09
C GLN A 208 -10.75 -17.27 11.25
N PRO A 209 -11.63 -18.23 10.95
CA PRO A 209 -11.32 -19.30 10.01
C PRO A 209 -11.29 -18.75 8.58
N LEU A 210 -10.12 -18.76 7.93
CA LEU A 210 -9.96 -18.18 6.59
C LEU A 210 -10.72 -18.92 5.49
N LYS A 211 -11.20 -20.14 5.74
CA LYS A 211 -11.89 -21.00 4.76
C LYS A 211 -13.07 -20.33 4.04
N ASN A 212 -13.70 -19.34 4.69
CA ASN A 212 -14.83 -18.59 4.15
C ASN A 212 -14.42 -17.34 3.33
N LEU A 213 -13.15 -16.94 3.40
CA LEU A 213 -12.60 -15.80 2.67
C LEU A 213 -11.93 -16.31 1.39
N ASN A 214 -12.70 -16.37 0.30
CA ASN A 214 -12.26 -17.04 -0.93
C ASN A 214 -10.93 -16.52 -1.47
N PHE A 215 -10.74 -15.20 -1.47
CA PHE A 215 -9.48 -14.59 -1.89
C PHE A 215 -8.33 -14.96 -0.93
N ILE A 216 -8.51 -14.69 0.36
CA ILE A 216 -7.45 -14.81 1.38
C ILE A 216 -6.95 -16.25 1.51
N LYS A 217 -7.86 -17.23 1.52
CA LYS A 217 -7.51 -18.65 1.72
C LYS A 217 -6.63 -19.24 0.62
N ARG A 218 -6.48 -18.55 -0.53
CA ARG A 218 -5.62 -19.01 -1.63
C ARG A 218 -4.15 -18.91 -1.28
N SER A 219 -3.77 -17.84 -0.60
CA SER A 219 -2.36 -17.50 -0.34
C SER A 219 -2.00 -17.64 1.13
N TRP A 220 -3.00 -17.58 2.01
CA TRP A 220 -2.83 -17.47 3.45
C TRP A 220 -3.60 -18.54 4.23
N ILE A 221 -3.02 -18.95 5.35
CA ILE A 221 -3.59 -19.84 6.36
C ILE A 221 -3.54 -19.18 7.73
N ASN A 222 -4.49 -19.55 8.58
CA ASN A 222 -4.46 -19.21 9.99
C ASN A 222 -4.09 -20.47 10.77
N ASN A 223 -2.87 -20.50 11.30
CA ASN A 223 -2.35 -21.56 12.14
C ASN A 223 -2.37 -21.10 13.60
N LYS A 224 -3.45 -21.43 14.32
CA LYS A 224 -3.63 -21.11 15.75
C LYS A 224 -3.43 -19.62 16.09
N GLY A 225 -3.94 -18.73 15.25
CA GLY A 225 -3.82 -17.28 15.41
C GLY A 225 -2.64 -16.66 14.65
N ILE A 226 -1.75 -17.47 14.08
CA ILE A 226 -0.63 -16.97 13.27
C ILE A 226 -1.02 -17.02 11.80
N ILE A 227 -1.03 -15.86 11.15
CA ILE A 227 -1.29 -15.77 9.71
C ILE A 227 0.00 -16.04 8.96
N GLN A 228 0.00 -17.10 8.15
CA GLN A 228 1.16 -17.61 7.41
C GLN A 228 0.79 -17.80 5.95
N SER A 229 1.77 -17.74 5.04
CA SER A 229 1.53 -18.11 3.66
C SER A 229 1.56 -19.63 3.47
N HIS A 230 0.76 -20.15 2.54
CA HIS A 230 0.95 -21.51 2.01
C HIS A 230 2.34 -21.71 1.37
N HIS A 231 3.04 -20.60 1.07
CA HIS A 231 4.33 -20.59 0.40
C HIS A 231 5.47 -20.13 1.34
N ASP A 232 5.31 -20.18 2.67
CA ASP A 232 6.32 -19.72 3.63
C ASP A 232 7.72 -20.33 3.38
N ASN A 233 7.78 -21.58 2.91
CA ASN A 233 9.03 -22.25 2.53
C ASN A 233 9.76 -21.60 1.35
N LEU A 234 9.02 -20.94 0.45
CA LEU A 234 9.57 -20.18 -0.68
C LEU A 234 9.82 -18.70 -0.32
N LEU A 235 9.20 -18.22 0.76
CA LEU A 235 9.24 -16.82 1.20
C LEU A 235 10.16 -16.57 2.41
N ASP A 236 10.99 -17.54 2.79
CA ASP A 236 11.77 -17.53 4.04
C ASP A 236 12.51 -16.20 4.30
N GLU A 237 13.30 -15.74 3.35
CA GLU A 237 13.99 -14.43 3.42
C GLU A 237 13.04 -13.26 3.11
N MET A 238 12.08 -13.47 2.21
CA MET A 238 11.19 -12.40 1.72
C MET A 238 10.23 -11.88 2.77
N ARG A 239 9.90 -12.67 3.81
CA ARG A 239 9.05 -12.21 4.92
C ARG A 239 9.67 -11.06 5.70
N TYR A 240 10.98 -10.84 5.55
CA TYR A 240 11.72 -9.74 6.18
C TYR A 240 11.85 -8.50 5.28
N LEU A 241 11.29 -8.52 4.06
CA LEU A 241 11.21 -7.31 3.24
C LEU A 241 10.32 -6.26 3.92
N SER A 242 10.87 -5.08 4.14
CA SER A 242 10.11 -3.91 4.58
C SER A 242 10.21 -2.81 3.56
N PHE A 243 9.14 -2.67 2.79
CA PHE A 243 8.94 -1.53 1.91
C PHE A 243 8.72 -0.29 2.77
N TYR A 244 9.43 0.79 2.42
CA TYR A 244 9.36 2.09 3.10
C TYR A 244 9.75 2.09 4.59
N GLY A 245 10.40 1.03 5.08
CA GLY A 245 10.91 0.94 6.45
C GLY A 245 12.41 1.18 6.54
N GLY A 246 12.88 1.74 7.66
CA GLY A 246 14.31 1.93 7.93
C GLY A 246 15.03 0.66 8.42
N SER A 247 14.32 -0.27 9.06
CA SER A 247 14.90 -1.38 9.84
C SER A 247 15.31 -2.63 9.06
N THR A 248 14.97 -2.77 7.77
CA THR A 248 15.25 -4.02 7.02
C THR A 248 15.74 -3.82 5.59
N ARG A 249 16.54 -2.78 5.34
CA ARG A 249 17.39 -2.72 4.13
C ARG A 249 18.58 -3.69 4.24
N THR A 250 18.34 -4.89 4.76
CA THR A 250 19.35 -5.93 4.96
C THR A 250 19.68 -6.67 3.67
N PHE A 251 18.78 -6.63 2.69
CA PHE A 251 18.99 -7.24 1.39
C PHE A 251 19.52 -6.21 0.39
N THR A 252 20.54 -6.63 -0.33
CA THR A 252 21.17 -5.94 -1.47
C THR A 252 20.30 -6.10 -2.72
N ARG A 253 20.48 -5.22 -3.72
CA ARG A 253 19.59 -5.15 -4.90
C ARG A 253 19.71 -6.35 -5.83
N ASP A 254 20.87 -7.02 -5.88
CA ASP A 254 21.11 -8.27 -6.61
C ASP A 254 20.15 -9.40 -6.18
N LYS A 255 19.64 -9.35 -4.93
CA LYS A 255 18.67 -10.34 -4.44
C LYS A 255 17.31 -10.24 -5.11
N ILE A 256 16.95 -9.09 -5.69
CA ILE A 256 15.64 -8.86 -6.31
C ILE A 256 15.34 -9.96 -7.33
N TYR A 257 16.26 -10.27 -8.23
CA TYR A 257 16.04 -11.30 -9.25
C TYR A 257 15.74 -12.67 -8.65
N SER A 258 16.58 -13.15 -7.73
CA SER A 258 16.37 -14.42 -7.04
C SER A 258 15.04 -14.47 -6.26
N PHE A 259 14.57 -13.30 -5.79
CA PHE A 259 13.30 -13.19 -5.11
C PHE A 259 12.14 -13.34 -6.09
N TYR A 260 12.22 -12.72 -7.27
CA TYR A 260 11.22 -12.89 -8.33
C TYR A 260 11.18 -14.32 -8.87
N GLN A 261 12.32 -15.02 -9.02
CA GLN A 261 12.35 -16.44 -9.40
C GLN A 261 11.60 -17.35 -8.41
N ARG A 262 11.67 -17.04 -7.12
CA ARG A 262 10.91 -17.75 -6.08
C ARG A 262 9.44 -17.33 -6.07
N LEU A 263 9.15 -16.04 -6.29
CA LEU A 263 7.80 -15.50 -6.41
C LEU A 263 6.99 -16.19 -7.51
N GLU A 264 7.63 -16.53 -8.64
CA GLU A 264 6.99 -17.23 -9.76
C GLU A 264 6.38 -18.59 -9.40
N LYS A 265 6.85 -19.20 -8.30
CA LYS A 265 6.35 -20.48 -7.79
C LYS A 265 5.18 -20.31 -6.80
N THR A 266 4.73 -19.07 -6.60
CA THR A 266 3.66 -18.70 -5.68
C THR A 266 2.46 -18.10 -6.43
N ASN A 267 1.40 -17.78 -5.70
CA ASN A 267 0.25 -17.07 -6.24
C ASN A 267 0.19 -15.57 -5.86
N PHE A 268 1.34 -14.98 -5.51
CA PHE A 268 1.50 -13.55 -5.26
C PHE A 268 1.76 -12.79 -6.57
N VAL A 269 1.27 -11.54 -6.67
CA VAL A 269 1.31 -10.77 -7.93
C VAL A 269 2.59 -9.95 -8.10
N ASN A 270 3.27 -9.63 -7.01
CA ASN A 270 4.57 -8.95 -6.95
C ASN A 270 5.22 -9.15 -5.57
N LEU A 271 6.46 -8.68 -5.36
CA LEU A 271 7.15 -8.82 -4.07
C LEU A 271 6.40 -8.11 -2.92
N TYR A 272 5.80 -6.94 -3.16
CA TYR A 272 5.07 -6.24 -2.11
C TYR A 272 3.91 -7.07 -1.54
N SER A 273 3.22 -7.82 -2.41
CA SER A 273 2.10 -8.69 -2.03
C SER A 273 2.49 -9.87 -1.10
N THR A 274 3.77 -10.28 -1.06
CA THR A 274 4.21 -11.38 -0.17
C THR A 274 4.31 -10.96 1.30
N THR A 275 4.36 -9.65 1.57
CA THR A 275 4.69 -9.11 2.90
C THR A 275 3.49 -9.06 3.86
N GLY A 276 2.31 -9.52 3.45
CA GLY A 276 1.17 -9.70 4.34
C GLY A 276 -0.17 -9.82 3.61
N ALA A 277 -1.17 -10.41 4.28
CA ALA A 277 -2.48 -10.69 3.67
C ALA A 277 -3.23 -9.45 3.17
N LEU A 278 -3.13 -8.33 3.89
CA LEU A 278 -3.72 -7.06 3.43
C LEU A 278 -3.01 -6.52 2.18
N ARG A 279 -1.68 -6.59 2.15
CA ARG A 279 -0.89 -6.14 1.00
C ARG A 279 -1.13 -7.03 -0.21
N ASP A 280 -1.29 -8.33 -0.01
CA ASP A 280 -1.74 -9.25 -1.06
C ASP A 280 -3.11 -8.87 -1.63
N PHE A 281 -4.09 -8.59 -0.75
CA PHE A 281 -5.41 -8.14 -1.18
C PHE A 281 -5.34 -6.83 -1.99
N VAL A 282 -4.60 -5.85 -1.49
CA VAL A 282 -4.44 -4.54 -2.13
C VAL A 282 -3.75 -4.64 -3.47
N GLU A 283 -2.58 -5.27 -3.54
CA GLU A 283 -1.83 -5.38 -4.79
C GLU A 283 -2.52 -6.26 -5.81
N SER A 284 -3.19 -7.33 -5.38
CA SER A 284 -3.93 -8.19 -6.30
C SER A 284 -5.07 -7.44 -7.00
N ILE A 285 -5.80 -6.59 -6.28
CA ILE A 285 -6.80 -5.71 -6.88
C ILE A 285 -6.13 -4.64 -7.74
N ALA A 286 -5.08 -3.98 -7.25
CA ALA A 286 -4.40 -2.92 -8.00
C ALA A 286 -3.86 -3.41 -9.34
N VAL A 287 -3.17 -4.56 -9.35
CA VAL A 287 -2.66 -5.22 -10.57
C VAL A 287 -3.82 -5.64 -11.48
N TYR A 288 -4.92 -6.16 -10.93
CA TYR A 288 -6.10 -6.51 -11.73
C TYR A 288 -6.67 -5.26 -12.43
N MET A 289 -6.88 -4.17 -11.70
CA MET A 289 -7.42 -2.94 -12.26
C MET A 289 -6.46 -2.36 -13.32
N HIS A 290 -5.18 -2.30 -13.01
CA HIS A 290 -4.13 -1.86 -13.93
C HIS A 290 -4.17 -2.61 -15.26
N VAL A 291 -4.16 -3.94 -15.21
CA VAL A 291 -4.09 -4.78 -16.41
C VAL A 291 -5.44 -4.84 -17.14
N TYR A 292 -6.54 -5.11 -16.44
CA TYR A 292 -7.82 -5.44 -17.08
C TYR A 292 -8.79 -4.27 -17.19
N ILE A 293 -8.75 -3.30 -16.28
CA ILE A 293 -9.64 -2.13 -16.32
C ILE A 293 -8.97 -1.00 -17.11
N PHE A 294 -7.69 -0.73 -16.85
CA PHE A 294 -6.94 0.33 -17.54
C PHE A 294 -6.21 -0.16 -18.80
N GLY A 295 -6.18 -1.47 -19.06
CA GLY A 295 -5.61 -2.05 -20.28
C GLY A 295 -4.10 -1.82 -20.39
N LYS A 296 -3.37 -1.95 -19.28
CA LYS A 296 -1.94 -1.61 -19.21
C LYS A 296 -1.03 -2.85 -19.11
N PRO A 297 0.21 -2.78 -19.61
CA PRO A 297 1.16 -3.87 -19.46
C PRO A 297 1.61 -3.99 -18.00
N PHE A 298 2.17 -5.15 -17.66
CA PHE A 298 2.86 -5.35 -16.38
C PHE A 298 3.97 -6.38 -16.59
N GLN A 299 5.19 -5.87 -16.72
CA GLN A 299 6.40 -6.67 -16.86
C GLN A 299 7.53 -6.02 -16.05
N ILE A 300 8.47 -6.81 -15.57
CA ILE A 300 9.71 -6.36 -14.94
C ILE A 300 10.85 -7.15 -15.58
N ASP A 301 11.79 -6.45 -16.18
CA ASP A 301 12.97 -7.05 -16.79
C ASP A 301 14.15 -6.94 -15.82
N PHE A 302 14.93 -8.02 -15.73
CA PHE A 302 16.12 -8.09 -14.88
C PHE A 302 17.36 -8.17 -15.75
N TYR A 303 18.32 -7.29 -15.49
CA TYR A 303 19.57 -7.25 -16.23
C TYR A 303 20.78 -7.39 -15.29
N GLU A 304 21.83 -8.02 -15.79
CA GLU A 304 23.17 -8.01 -15.19
C GLU A 304 24.18 -7.65 -16.27
N SER A 305 24.93 -6.55 -16.06
CA SER A 305 25.91 -6.07 -17.04
C SER A 305 25.32 -5.97 -18.46
N GLU A 306 24.17 -5.30 -18.58
CA GLU A 306 23.40 -5.09 -19.83
C GLU A 306 22.81 -6.36 -20.47
N THR A 307 23.03 -7.54 -19.87
CA THR A 307 22.44 -8.79 -20.35
C THR A 307 21.09 -9.02 -19.68
N LEU A 308 20.03 -9.18 -20.49
CA LEU A 308 18.72 -9.57 -19.99
C LEU A 308 18.78 -11.00 -19.42
N LEU A 309 18.50 -11.14 -18.12
CA LEU A 309 18.46 -12.42 -17.43
C LEU A 309 17.09 -13.09 -17.61
N GLU A 310 16.01 -12.36 -17.31
CA GLU A 310 14.63 -12.85 -17.34
C GLU A 310 13.65 -11.67 -17.32
N SER A 311 12.42 -11.94 -17.77
CA SER A 311 11.28 -11.02 -17.66
C SER A 311 10.21 -11.64 -16.77
N TYR A 312 9.85 -10.97 -15.67
CA TYR A 312 8.73 -11.34 -14.83
C TYR A 312 7.43 -10.69 -15.32
N SER A 313 6.34 -11.46 -15.29
CA SER A 313 4.97 -10.96 -15.50
C SER A 313 4.07 -11.33 -14.33
N HIS A 314 3.03 -10.52 -14.11
CA HIS A 314 2.05 -10.79 -13.06
C HIS A 314 1.38 -12.18 -13.23
N CYS A 315 1.11 -12.85 -12.11
CA CYS A 315 0.62 -14.24 -12.18
C CYS A 315 -0.84 -14.40 -12.65
N LEU A 316 -1.66 -13.35 -12.70
CA LEU A 316 -3.13 -13.46 -12.81
C LEU A 316 -3.62 -14.19 -14.09
N ASN A 317 -2.81 -14.27 -15.15
CA ASN A 317 -3.10 -15.04 -16.36
C ASN A 317 -2.52 -16.46 -16.36
N LEU A 318 -1.78 -16.84 -15.33
CA LEU A 318 -1.11 -18.11 -15.21
C LEU A 318 -1.92 -19.09 -14.34
N PRO A 319 -1.80 -20.42 -14.57
CA PRO A 319 -2.56 -21.43 -13.84
C PRO A 319 -2.56 -21.24 -12.31
N ARG A 320 -1.41 -20.86 -11.75
CA ARG A 320 -1.22 -20.63 -10.30
C ARG A 320 -2.10 -19.53 -9.70
N CYS A 321 -2.63 -18.60 -10.50
CA CYS A 321 -3.49 -17.50 -10.03
C CYS A 321 -4.87 -17.42 -10.70
N LEU A 322 -5.28 -18.39 -11.52
CA LEU A 322 -6.61 -18.36 -12.16
C LEU A 322 -7.75 -18.26 -11.15
N GLY A 323 -7.64 -18.99 -10.03
CA GLY A 323 -8.59 -18.89 -8.95
C GLY A 323 -8.61 -17.50 -8.30
N LYS A 324 -7.43 -16.90 -8.08
CA LYS A 324 -7.29 -15.55 -7.52
C LYS A 324 -7.93 -14.51 -8.46
N LYS A 325 -7.67 -14.59 -9.77
CA LYS A 325 -8.31 -13.77 -10.80
C LYS A 325 -9.84 -13.89 -10.76
N LYS A 326 -10.38 -15.10 -10.62
CA LYS A 326 -11.84 -15.33 -10.52
C LYS A 326 -12.44 -14.62 -9.30
N ASP A 327 -11.79 -14.69 -8.15
CA ASP A 327 -12.27 -14.04 -6.93
C ASP A 327 -12.21 -12.51 -7.05
N LEU A 328 -11.12 -11.97 -7.60
CA LEU A 328 -10.97 -10.53 -7.87
C LEU A 328 -12.05 -10.02 -8.83
N THR A 329 -12.32 -10.77 -9.91
CA THR A 329 -13.39 -10.45 -10.86
C THR A 329 -14.73 -10.36 -10.16
N LYS A 330 -15.04 -11.32 -9.27
CA LYS A 330 -16.28 -11.32 -8.49
C LYS A 330 -16.36 -10.12 -7.56
N ILE A 331 -15.31 -9.83 -6.79
CA ILE A 331 -15.26 -8.70 -5.86
C ILE A 331 -15.50 -7.39 -6.62
N LEU A 332 -14.78 -7.15 -7.71
CA LEU A 332 -14.91 -5.91 -8.47
C LEU A 332 -16.27 -5.80 -9.17
N ASN A 333 -16.83 -6.90 -9.68
CA ASN A 333 -18.17 -6.92 -10.26
C ASN A 333 -19.27 -6.61 -9.24
N GLN A 334 -19.08 -6.94 -7.97
CA GLN A 334 -20.09 -6.74 -6.93
C GLN A 334 -20.04 -5.36 -6.30
N HIS A 335 -18.87 -4.72 -6.31
CA HIS A 335 -18.64 -3.49 -5.54
C HIS A 335 -18.32 -2.27 -6.40
N ILE A 336 -17.87 -2.46 -7.65
CA ILE A 336 -17.45 -1.36 -8.53
C ILE A 336 -18.30 -1.30 -9.80
N ASN A 337 -18.64 -2.45 -10.40
CA ASN A 337 -19.43 -2.48 -11.64
C ASN A 337 -20.92 -2.28 -11.47
#